data_AF-A0A2W6DVG5-F1
#
_entry.id   AF-A0A2W6DVG5-F1
#
_cell.length_a   1.000
_cell.length_b   1.000
_cell.length_c   1.000
_cell.angle_alpha   90.00
_cell.angle_beta   90.00
_cell.angle_gamma   90.00
#
_symmetry.space_group_name_H-M   'P 1'
#
loop_
_entity.id
_entity.type
_entity.pdbx_description
1 polymer ?
#
loop_
_entity_poly.entity_id
_entity_poly.type
_entity_poly.pdbx_seq_one_letter_code
_entity_poly.pdbx_strand_id
1 'polypeptide(L)'
;MDRDELFASLAEAAPSPDDVLYVERRGESYSWHRVTPDAESPPVDAGPDVWMYFSGAWPQHDSVRLCAFCEDMLAEMESMAGGDDRCRWPVEQPWPMTH
;
A
#
# COMPACT_ATOMS: atom_id res chain seq x y z
N MET A 1 6.12 5.24 12.04
CA MET A 1 5.97 6.59 11.48
C MET A 1 4.50 6.90 11.43
N ASP A 2 4.08 8.13 11.70
CA ASP A 2 2.73 8.56 11.37
C ASP A 2 2.56 8.80 9.86
N ARG A 3 1.36 9.21 9.45
CA ARG A 3 1.01 9.41 8.03
C ARG A 3 1.81 10.56 7.39
N ASP A 4 2.00 11.66 8.09
CA ASP A 4 2.72 12.83 7.58
C ASP A 4 4.23 12.51 7.47
N GLU A 5 4.77 11.80 8.47
CA GLU A 5 6.15 11.30 8.43
C GLU A 5 6.40 10.34 7.26
N LEU A 6 5.45 9.45 6.97
CA LEU A 6 5.53 8.55 5.82
C LEU A 6 5.61 9.34 4.52
N PHE A 7 4.77 10.37 4.35
CA PHE A 7 4.74 11.20 3.15
C PHE A 7 6.02 11.99 2.96
N ALA A 8 6.53 12.60 4.03
CA ALA A 8 7.82 13.30 3.99
C ALA A 8 8.94 12.34 3.57
N SER A 9 8.99 11.14 4.14
CA SER A 9 10.02 10.15 3.83
C SER A 9 9.95 9.63 2.39
N LEU A 10 8.74 9.37 1.87
CA LEU A 10 8.54 9.00 0.46
C LEU A 10 8.96 10.13 -0.48
N ALA A 11 8.63 11.38 -0.14
CA ALA A 11 9.01 12.54 -0.93
C ALA A 11 10.53 12.76 -0.96
N GLU A 12 11.21 12.62 0.19
CA GLU A 12 12.67 12.71 0.28
C GLU A 12 13.37 11.58 -0.48
N ALA A 13 12.79 10.38 -0.47
CA ALA A 13 13.38 9.24 -1.16
C ALA A 13 13.29 9.35 -2.69
N ALA A 14 12.33 10.10 -3.23
CA ALA A 14 12.08 10.27 -4.67
C ALA A 14 12.12 8.94 -5.47
N PRO A 15 11.15 8.04 -5.28
CA PRO A 15 11.11 6.72 -5.93
C PRO A 15 11.00 6.82 -7.45
N SER A 16 11.81 6.05 -8.18
CA SER A 16 11.79 5.96 -9.64
C SER A 16 10.53 5.22 -10.13
N PRO A 17 10.06 5.43 -11.37
CA PRO A 17 8.99 4.62 -11.95
C PRO A 17 9.26 3.11 -11.97
N ASP A 18 10.54 2.71 -12.01
CA ASP A 18 10.97 1.32 -11.98
C ASP A 18 11.10 0.75 -10.55
N ASP A 19 10.98 1.59 -9.52
CA ASP A 19 11.04 1.16 -8.13
C ASP A 19 9.73 0.47 -7.74
N VAL A 20 9.85 -0.67 -7.06
CA VAL A 20 8.73 -1.29 -6.35
C VAL A 20 8.85 -0.90 -4.89
N LEU A 21 7.80 -0.34 -4.31
CA LEU A 21 7.74 0.01 -2.89
C LEU A 21 6.84 -0.97 -2.15
N TYR A 22 7.27 -1.36 -0.96
CA TYR A 22 6.42 -2.00 0.02
C TYR A 22 6.00 -0.96 1.06
N VAL A 23 4.70 -0.89 1.36
CA VAL A 23 4.14 -0.05 2.42
C VAL A 23 3.27 -0.91 3.30
N GLU A 24 3.42 -0.77 4.62
CA GLU A 24 2.62 -1.48 5.62
C GLU A 24 2.14 -0.54 6.73
N ARG A 25 1.02 -0.92 7.36
CA ARG A 25 0.53 -0.36 8.62
C ARG A 25 0.44 -1.43 9.70
N ARG A 26 0.85 -1.05 10.91
CA ARG A 26 0.70 -1.81 12.16
C ARG A 26 0.14 -0.89 13.24
N GLY A 27 -1.12 -1.09 13.63
CA GLY A 27 -1.87 -0.20 14.50
C GLY A 27 -1.95 1.20 13.88
N GLU A 28 -1.38 2.18 14.56
CA GLU A 28 -1.32 3.58 14.11
C GLU A 28 0.01 3.93 13.42
N SER A 29 0.90 2.94 13.24
CA SER A 29 2.23 3.14 12.68
C SER A 29 2.35 2.62 11.26
N TYR A 30 2.91 3.45 10.38
CA TYR A 30 3.32 3.09 9.03
C TYR A 30 4.82 2.79 8.94
N SER A 31 5.17 1.95 7.97
CA SER A 31 6.55 1.64 7.57
C SER A 31 6.59 1.38 6.06
N TRP A 32 7.71 1.71 5.41
CA TRP A 32 7.89 1.47 3.99
C TRP A 32 9.35 1.16 3.64
N HIS A 33 9.58 0.47 2.53
CA HIS A 33 10.90 0.27 1.95
C HIS A 33 10.82 0.02 0.44
N ARG A 34 11.94 0.27 -0.26
CA ARG A 34 12.11 -0.18 -1.65
C ARG A 34 12.36 -1.69 -1.65
N VAL A 35 11.65 -2.39 -2.53
CA VAL A 35 11.88 -3.80 -2.78
C VAL A 35 13.06 -3.92 -3.72
N THR A 36 14.15 -4.47 -3.22
CA THR A 36 15.27 -4.93 -4.05
C THR A 36 15.13 -6.44 -4.25
N PRO A 37 15.71 -7.01 -5.32
CA PRO A 37 15.71 -8.46 -5.51
C PRO A 37 16.33 -9.25 -4.36
N ASP A 38 17.17 -8.61 -3.55
CA ASP A 38 17.81 -9.16 -2.35
C ASP A 38 17.04 -8.86 -1.06
N ALA A 39 15.89 -8.15 -1.12
CA ALA A 39 15.10 -7.82 0.06
C ALA A 39 14.41 -9.07 0.60
N GLU A 40 14.65 -9.39 1.87
CA GLU A 40 13.92 -10.46 2.56
C GLU A 40 12.43 -10.10 2.62
N SER A 41 11.58 -11.04 2.22
CA SER A 41 10.14 -10.87 2.36
C SER A 41 9.77 -10.74 3.85
N PRO A 42 8.84 -9.84 4.21
CA PRO A 42 8.49 -9.63 5.60
C PRO A 42 7.97 -10.94 6.25
N PRO A 43 8.33 -11.21 7.52
CA PRO A 43 7.96 -12.44 8.22
C PRO A 43 6.44 -12.54 8.44
N VAL A 44 5.90 -13.75 8.28
CA VAL A 44 4.45 -14.06 8.26
C VAL A 44 3.80 -14.07 9.66
N ASP A 45 4.57 -14.27 10.73
CA ASP A 45 4.04 -14.69 12.04
C ASP A 45 3.35 -13.60 12.90
N ALA A 46 3.24 -12.38 12.39
CA ALA A 46 2.30 -11.35 12.84
C ALA A 46 2.19 -10.27 11.75
N GLY A 47 1.74 -10.68 10.57
CA GLY A 47 1.66 -9.81 9.39
C GLY A 47 0.98 -8.47 9.68
N PRO A 48 1.33 -7.41 8.94
CA PRO A 48 0.76 -6.08 9.17
C PRO A 48 -0.76 -6.08 9.00
N ASP A 49 -1.44 -5.13 9.65
CA ASP A 49 -2.90 -4.97 9.55
C ASP A 49 -3.32 -4.78 8.10
N VAL A 50 -2.52 -4.02 7.35
CA VAL A 50 -2.66 -3.85 5.92
C VAL A 50 -1.31 -3.53 5.28
N TRP A 51 -1.16 -3.95 4.03
CA TRP A 51 0.05 -3.72 3.27
C TRP A 51 -0.25 -3.70 1.77
N MET A 52 0.65 -3.11 1.00
CA MET A 52 0.62 -3.17 -0.46
C MET A 52 2.03 -3.09 -1.04
N TYR A 53 2.17 -3.65 -2.25
CA TYR A 53 3.26 -3.28 -3.14
C TYR A 53 2.75 -2.25 -4.15
N PHE A 54 3.51 -1.18 -4.34
CA PHE A 54 3.24 -0.19 -5.37
C PHE A 54 4.39 -0.11 -6.36
N SER A 55 4.07 -0.14 -7.65
CA SER A 55 5.00 0.14 -8.74
C SER A 55 4.31 1.07 -9.73
N GLY A 56 4.96 2.16 -10.11
CA GLY A 56 4.35 3.13 -11.02
C GLY A 56 5.04 4.48 -11.00
N ALA A 57 4.57 5.37 -11.88
CA ALA A 57 5.14 6.71 -12.01
C ALA A 57 4.81 7.59 -10.80
N TRP A 58 5.84 8.02 -10.07
CA TRP A 58 5.72 8.96 -8.96
C TRP A 58 5.68 10.40 -9.45
N PRO A 59 4.72 11.24 -8.98
CA PRO A 59 4.65 12.64 -9.34
C PRO A 59 5.71 13.49 -8.59
N GLN A 60 6.99 13.31 -8.93
CA GLN A 60 8.12 13.88 -8.18
C GLN A 60 8.30 15.41 -8.29
N HIS A 61 7.71 16.05 -9.31
CA HIS A 61 7.93 17.48 -9.59
C HIS A 61 6.80 18.41 -9.13
N ASP A 62 5.78 17.87 -8.45
CA ASP A 62 4.63 18.62 -7.98
C ASP A 62 4.24 18.11 -6.60
N SER A 63 4.60 18.88 -5.56
CA SER A 63 4.38 18.51 -4.16
C SER A 63 2.89 18.40 -3.81
N VAL A 64 2.02 19.17 -4.46
CA VAL A 64 0.57 19.10 -4.25
C VAL A 64 0.02 17.80 -4.84
N ARG A 65 0.45 17.45 -6.06
CA ARG A 65 0.10 16.15 -6.67
C ARG A 65 0.70 14.97 -5.93
N LEU A 66 1.92 15.10 -5.40
CA LEU A 66 2.55 14.06 -4.60
C LEU A 66 1.78 13.80 -3.32
N CYS A 67 1.37 14.86 -2.62
CA CYS A 67 0.53 14.72 -1.43
C CYS A 67 -0.78 14.01 -1.78
N ALA A 68 -1.55 14.53 -2.75
CA ALA A 68 -2.82 13.93 -3.17
C ALA A 68 -2.66 12.46 -3.63
N PHE A 69 -1.60 12.16 -4.38
CA PHE A 69 -1.27 10.79 -4.79
C PHE A 69 -1.02 9.88 -3.59
N CYS A 70 -0.22 10.31 -2.62
CA CYS A 70 0.05 9.53 -1.42
C CYS A 70 -1.21 9.35 -0.54
N GLU A 71 -2.08 10.36 -0.50
CA GLU A 71 -3.38 10.26 0.18
C GLU A 71 -4.30 9.22 -0.48
N ASP A 72 -4.43 9.24 -1.81
CA ASP A 72 -5.20 8.25 -2.56
C ASP A 72 -4.60 6.85 -2.39
N MET A 73 -3.28 6.73 -2.50
CA MET A 73 -2.54 5.47 -2.35
C MET A 73 -2.78 4.86 -0.95
N LEU A 74 -2.72 5.65 0.11
CA LEU A 74 -3.05 5.18 1.46
C LEU A 74 -4.54 4.88 1.63
N ALA A 75 -5.45 5.65 1.02
CA ALA A 75 -6.88 5.37 1.10
C ALA A 75 -7.23 4.02 0.46
N GLU A 76 -6.62 3.70 -0.69
CA GLU A 76 -6.73 2.39 -1.33
C GLU A 76 -6.18 1.28 -0.44
N MET A 77 -5.01 1.52 0.19
CA MET A 77 -4.43 0.59 1.15
C MET A 77 -5.38 0.35 2.32
N GLU A 78 -5.86 1.40 3.00
CA GLU A 78 -6.76 1.30 4.16
C GLU A 78 -8.12 0.69 3.79
N SER A 79 -8.57 0.81 2.54
CA SER A 79 -9.78 0.11 2.08
C SER A 79 -9.64 -1.42 2.14
N MET A 80 -8.42 -1.96 2.18
CA MET A 80 -8.18 -3.39 2.38
C MET A 80 -8.15 -3.79 3.87
N ALA A 81 -8.03 -2.82 4.79
CA ALA A 81 -7.82 -3.07 6.22
C ALA A 81 -9.10 -3.38 7.02
N GLY A 82 -10.31 -3.23 6.45
CA GLY A 82 -11.53 -3.54 7.20
C GLY A 82 -12.87 -3.25 6.53
N GLY A 83 -13.58 -4.33 6.19
CA GLY A 83 -15.01 -4.37 5.87
C GLY A 83 -15.28 -5.23 4.64
N ASP A 84 -16.11 -6.28 4.80
CA ASP A 84 -16.57 -7.28 3.81
C ASP A 84 -15.77 -7.24 2.50
N ASP A 85 -14.77 -8.13 2.38
CA ASP A 85 -13.94 -8.28 1.18
C ASP A 85 -14.81 -8.08 -0.08
N ARG A 86 -14.76 -6.88 -0.70
CA ARG A 86 -15.59 -6.57 -1.87
C ARG A 86 -15.28 -7.51 -3.05
N CYS A 87 -14.13 -8.17 -2.97
CA CYS A 87 -13.61 -9.13 -3.94
C CYS A 87 -13.79 -10.60 -3.49
N ARG A 88 -14.25 -10.87 -2.27
CA ARG A 88 -14.52 -12.24 -1.82
C ARG A 88 -15.93 -12.61 -2.17
N TRP A 89 -16.04 -13.58 -3.05
CA TRP A 89 -17.28 -14.28 -3.29
C TRP A 89 -17.83 -14.81 -1.96
N PRO A 90 -19.08 -14.48 -1.59
CA PRO A 90 -19.68 -15.04 -0.38
C PRO A 90 -19.62 -16.56 -0.46
N VAL A 91 -19.08 -17.20 0.58
CA VAL A 91 -18.87 -18.67 0.62
C VAL A 91 -20.17 -19.43 0.34
N GLU A 92 -21.31 -18.81 0.64
CA GLU A 92 -22.65 -19.37 0.48
C GLU A 92 -23.20 -19.28 -0.95
N GLN A 93 -22.55 -18.58 -1.88
CA GLN A 93 -23.02 -18.47 -3.26
C GLN A 93 -22.29 -19.51 -4.17
N PRO A 94 -23.00 -20.18 -5.10
CA PRO A 94 -22.36 -21.08 -6.06
C PRO A 94 -21.77 -20.30 -7.25
N TRP A 95 -20.54 -20.62 -7.65
CA TRP A 95 -19.90 -20.07 -8.85
C TRP A 95 -20.17 -20.94 -10.10
N PRO A 96 -20.37 -20.35 -11.30
CA PRO A 96 -20.73 -18.95 -11.58
C PRO A 96 -22.24 -18.71 -11.44
N MET A 97 -22.64 -17.45 -11.22
CA MET A 97 -24.04 -17.01 -11.37
C MET A 97 -24.50 -17.32 -12.79
N THR A 98 -25.23 -18.43 -12.94
CA THR A 98 -25.78 -18.82 -14.24
C THR A 98 -26.97 -17.91 -14.50
N HIS A 99 -26.85 -17.13 -15.58
CA HIS A 99 -27.87 -16.19 -16.04
C HIS A 99 -29.03 -16.89 -16.76
#